data_AF-A0A9E0FII0-F1
#
_entry.id   AF-A0A9E0FII0-F1
#
_cell.length_a   1.000
_cell.length_b   1.000
_cell.length_c   1.000
_cell.angle_alpha   90.00
_cell.angle_beta   90.00
_cell.angle_gamma   90.00
#
_symmetry.space_group_name_H-M   'P 1'
#
loop_
_entity.id
_entity.type
_entity.pdbx_description
1 polymer ?
#
loop_
_entity_poly.entity_id
_entity_poly.type
_entity_poly.pdbx_seq_one_letter_code
_entity_poly.pdbx_strand_id
1 'polypeptide(L)' 'SLSETNKATNNYLKETEPFFIGNSSPTKPYMEAGIGLENIFKLIRVDAIWRLTYRNNPLAPNFGVRVGVSLDI' A
#
# COMPACT_ATOMS: atom_id res chain seq x y z
N SER A 1 14.08 26.45 -40.34
CA SER A 1 14.73 26.14 -39.05
C SER A 1 13.70 26.35 -37.94
N LEU A 2 13.69 25.54 -36.88
CA LEU A 2 12.73 25.72 -35.78
C LEU A 2 12.86 27.15 -35.20
N SER A 3 11.73 27.81 -34.95
CA SER A 3 11.65 29.13 -34.29
C SER A 3 12.45 29.12 -32.98
N GLU A 4 13.08 30.23 -32.63
CA GLU A 4 13.85 30.38 -31.40
C GLU A 4 13.01 30.04 -30.15
N THR A 5 11.71 30.33 -30.21
CA THR A 5 10.73 29.94 -29.20
C THR A 5 10.61 28.42 -29.06
N ASN A 6 10.56 27.68 -30.18
CA ASN A 6 10.45 26.22 -30.17
C ASN A 6 11.75 25.55 -29.68
N LYS A 7 12.91 26.17 -29.95
CA LYS A 7 14.20 25.70 -29.42
C LYS A 7 14.30 25.94 -27.91
N ALA A 8 13.87 27.11 -27.44
CA ALA A 8 13.85 27.43 -26.02
C ALA A 8 12.92 26.49 -25.25
N THR A 9 11.69 26.27 -25.73
CA THR A 9 10.73 25.35 -25.11
C THR A 9 11.27 23.91 -25.01
N ASN A 10 11.93 23.41 -26.06
CA ASN A 10 12.54 22.07 -26.02
C ASN A 10 13.68 21.95 -25.00
N ASN A 11 14.40 23.03 -24.73
CA ASN A 11 15.45 23.05 -23.69
C ASN A 11 14.84 23.11 -22.29
N TYR A 12 13.79 23.92 -22.07
CA TYR A 12 13.07 23.94 -20.79
C TYR A 12 12.53 22.56 -20.41
N LEU A 13 11.97 21.82 -21.37
CA LEU A 13 11.47 20.45 -21.14
C LEU A 13 12.57 19.42 -20.90
N LYS A 14 13.81 19.67 -21.35
CA LYS A 14 14.99 18.84 -21.06
C LYS A 14 15.60 19.12 -19.68
N GLU A 15 15.48 20.37 -19.21
CA GLU A 15 16.07 20.83 -17.95
C GLU A 15 15.11 20.69 -16.76
N THR A 16 13.79 20.70 -17.01
CA THR A 16 12.84 20.26 -16.01
C THR A 16 12.99 18.76 -15.86
N GLU A 17 13.55 18.33 -14.73
CA GLU A 17 13.44 16.96 -14.24
C GLU A 17 12.01 16.49 -14.51
N PRO A 18 11.80 15.35 -15.18
CA PRO A 18 10.46 14.88 -15.47
C PRO A 18 9.70 14.87 -14.16
N PHE A 19 8.65 15.67 -14.06
CA PHE A 19 7.70 15.52 -12.97
C PHE A 19 7.20 14.09 -13.09
N PHE A 20 7.68 13.22 -12.20
CA PHE A 20 7.44 11.78 -12.25
C PHE A 20 5.94 11.51 -12.05
N ILE A 21 5.14 11.61 -13.12
CA ILE A 21 3.82 10.95 -13.23
C ILE A 21 4.09 9.48 -13.57
N GLY A 22 4.89 8.83 -12.74
CA GLY A 22 5.47 7.53 -13.02
C GLY A 22 6.27 7.06 -11.83
N ASN A 23 5.70 6.11 -11.10
CA ASN A 23 6.35 5.34 -10.04
C ASN A 23 6.66 6.09 -8.74
N SER A 24 5.76 6.95 -8.26
CA SER A 24 5.70 7.33 -6.85
C SER A 24 5.20 6.16 -5.98
N SER A 25 5.82 4.98 -6.11
CA SER A 25 5.60 3.92 -5.13
C SER A 25 6.31 4.39 -3.86
N PRO A 26 5.61 4.53 -2.72
CA PRO A 26 6.25 4.94 -1.47
C PRO A 26 7.47 4.06 -1.21
N THR A 27 8.58 4.65 -0.76
CA THR A 27 9.88 3.98 -0.54
C THR A 27 9.78 2.71 0.30
N LYS A 28 8.69 2.55 1.06
CA LYS A 28 8.30 1.32 1.74
C LYS A 28 6.88 0.93 1.31
N PRO A 29 6.65 -0.21 0.64
CA PRO A 29 5.30 -0.68 0.37
C PRO A 29 4.58 -1.03 1.68
N TYR A 30 3.26 -0.98 1.70
CA TYR A 30 2.46 -1.47 2.83
C TYR A 30 2.30 -2.99 2.74
N MET A 31 2.69 -3.71 3.78
CA MET A 31 2.62 -5.16 3.86
C MET A 31 2.02 -5.61 5.20
N GLU A 32 1.12 -6.58 5.13
CA GLU A 32 0.50 -7.27 6.26
C GLU A 32 0.67 -8.78 6.08
N ALA A 33 0.74 -9.50 7.20
CA ALA A 33 0.67 -10.96 7.24
C ALA A 33 -0.46 -11.35 8.18
N GLY A 34 -1.18 -12.42 7.87
CA GLY A 34 -2.21 -12.94 8.75
C GLY A 34 -2.26 -14.46 8.71
N ILE A 35 -2.68 -15.05 9.83
CA ILE A 35 -3.02 -16.47 9.90
C ILE A 35 -4.50 -16.58 10.28
N GLY A 36 -5.26 -17.37 9.53
CA GLY A 36 -6.63 -17.73 9.86
C GLY A 36 -6.64 -19.12 10.46
N LEU A 37 -7.20 -19.24 11.67
CA LEU A 37 -7.52 -20.53 12.29
C LEU A 37 -9.03 -20.71 12.22
N GLU A 38 -9.47 -21.60 11.35
CA GLU A 38 -10.85 -22.11 11.29
C GLU A 38 -10.89 -23.44 12.04
N ASN A 39 -11.73 -23.57 13.06
CA ASN A 39 -11.93 -24.80 13.85
C ASN A 39 -13.02 -24.54 14.90
N ILE A 40 -13.99 -25.39 15.28
CA ILE A 40 -14.36 -26.80 15.12
C ILE A 40 -15.91 -26.78 15.01
N PHE A 41 -16.54 -27.56 14.10
CA PHE A 41 -17.97 -27.50 13.68
C PHE A 41 -18.39 -26.41 12.66
N LYS A 42 -17.46 -25.78 11.93
CA LYS A 42 -17.74 -24.76 10.87
C LYS A 42 -18.42 -23.46 11.34
N LEU A 43 -18.58 -23.22 12.63
CA LEU A 43 -19.33 -22.06 13.15
C LEU A 43 -18.47 -20.81 13.41
N ILE A 44 -17.20 -20.98 13.79
CA ILE A 44 -16.35 -19.88 14.29
C ILE A 44 -15.05 -19.80 13.50
N ARG A 45 -14.67 -18.57 13.13
CA ARG A 45 -13.39 -18.23 12.49
C ARG A 45 -12.63 -17.21 13.32
N VAL A 46 -11.34 -17.45 13.53
CA VAL A 46 -10.44 -16.50 14.18
C VAL A 46 -9.30 -16.15 13.25
N ASP A 47 -9.17 -14.88 12.89
CA ASP A 47 -8.07 -14.36 12.07
C ASP A 47 -7.14 -13.51 12.93
N ALA A 48 -5.86 -13.84 12.91
CA ALA A 48 -4.80 -13.05 13.52
C ALA A 48 -4.04 -12.30 12.41
N ILE A 49 -3.88 -10.98 12.54
CA ILE A 49 -3.30 -10.10 11.51
C ILE A 49 -2.19 -9.26 12.13
N TRP A 50 -1.03 -9.22 11.48
CA TRP A 50 0.13 -8.42 11.85
C TRP A 50 0.53 -7.49 10.72
N ARG A 51 0.95 -6.29 11.08
CA ARG A 51 1.53 -5.32 10.15
C ARG A 51 3.04 -5.52 10.07
N LEU A 52 3.57 -5.71 8.86
CA LEU A 52 5.00 -5.92 8.62
C LEU A 52 5.77 -4.61 8.39
N THR A 53 5.09 -3.58 7.87
CA THR A 53 5.67 -2.29 7.48
C THR A 53 5.00 -1.15 8.23
N TYR A 54 5.66 -0.02 8.49
CA TYR A 54 5.06 1.09 9.26
C TYR A 54 4.70 0.73 10.72
N ARG A 55 5.61 -0.01 11.39
CA ARG A 55 5.47 -0.45 12.79
C ARG A 55 5.69 0.65 13.84
N ASN A 56 6.28 1.77 13.41
CA ASN A 56 6.72 2.87 14.27
C ASN A 56 5.64 3.94 14.51
N ASN A 57 4.38 3.65 14.21
CA ASN A 57 3.27 4.55 14.49
C ASN A 57 2.62 4.19 15.83
N PRO A 58 2.77 5.00 16.88
CA PRO A 58 2.18 4.71 18.21
C PRO A 58 0.65 4.78 18.22
N LEU A 59 0.03 5.40 17.20
CA LEU A 59 -1.43 5.49 17.05
C LEU A 59 -2.03 4.30 16.31
N ALA A 60 -1.21 3.39 15.78
CA ALA A 60 -1.68 2.23 15.04
C ALA A 60 -1.20 0.93 15.68
N PRO A 61 -2.12 -0.01 16.01
CA PRO A 61 -1.73 -1.30 16.56
C PRO A 61 -1.01 -2.14 15.51
N ASN A 62 0.08 -2.80 15.93
CA ASN A 62 0.88 -3.68 15.06
C ASN A 62 0.28 -5.07 14.87
N PHE A 63 -0.68 -5.43 15.71
CA PHE A 63 -1.35 -6.73 15.76
C PHE A 63 -2.84 -6.53 16.00
N GLY A 64 -3.67 -7.35 15.35
CA GLY A 64 -5.11 -7.41 15.55
C GLY A 64 -5.63 -8.82 15.46
N VAL A 65 -6.72 -9.09 16.20
CA VAL A 65 -7.47 -10.34 16.13
C VAL A 65 -8.89 -10.02 15.66
N ARG A 66 -9.38 -10.78 14.70
CA ARG A 66 -10.77 -10.73 14.24
C ARG A 66 -11.43 -12.06 14.55
N VAL A 67 -12.66 -12.00 15.01
CA VAL A 67 -13.49 -13.18 15.29
C VAL A 67 -14.77 -13.04 14.47
N GLY A 68 -15.08 -14.07 13.69
CA GLY A 68 -16.30 -14.18 12.89
C GLY A 68 -17.11 -15.38 13.34
N VAL A 69 -18.43 -15.23 13.31
CA VAL A 69 -19.39 -16.32 13.52
C VAL A 69 -20.23 -16.44 12.26
N SER A 70 -20.33 -17.64 11.71
CA SER A 70 -21.16 -17.95 10.54
C SER A 70 -22.23 -18.94 10.97
N LEU A 71 -23.50 -18.54 10.90
CA LEU A 71 -24.64 -19.43 11.10
C LEU A 71 -25.11 -19.91 9.72
N ASP A 72 -24.78 -21.15 9.36
CA ASP A 72 -25.51 -21.86 8.31
C ASP A 72 -26.84 -22.30 8.94
N ILE A 73 -27.95 -21.64 8.57
CA ILE A 73 -29.31 -22.00 8.99
C ILE A 73 -30.19 -22.34 7.79
#